data_AF-A0A1G5FFW3-F1
#
_entry.id   AF-A0A1G5FFW3-F1
#
_cell.length_a   1.000
_cell.length_b   1.000
_cell.length_c   1.000
_cell.angle_alpha   90.00
_cell.angle_beta   90.00
_cell.angle_gamma   90.00
#
_symmetry.space_group_name_H-M   'P 1'
#
loop_
_entity.id
_entity.type
_entity.pdbx_description
1 polymer ?
#
loop_
_entity_poly.entity_id
_entity_poly.type
_entity_poly.pdbx_seq_one_letter_code
_entity_poly.pdbx_strand_id
1 'polypeptide(L)'
;MNLITEYKRPLYTAALLLLALFTFISPASASGLDFLFGRKAAPGTELHALGTQAMEHNGGEATYFTNGKGRVLEVRARHTKEGFLRVSVNRTYIPENYDGSRTAESLYHRLARLAEADGAVKAGRYTLIDDKNGWEAYRYGDMVAKALDSE
;
A
#
# COMPACT_ATOMS: atom_id res chain seq x y z
N MET A 1 25.46 42.99 66.01
CA MET A 1 24.77 41.85 65.34
C MET A 1 23.81 42.47 64.33
N ASN A 2 23.82 42.16 63.02
CA ASN A 2 23.81 40.86 62.31
C ASN A 2 22.50 40.09 62.61
N LEU A 3 21.65 39.60 61.68
CA LEU A 3 21.46 39.65 60.20
C LEU A 3 19.91 39.62 59.96
N ILE A 4 19.23 39.56 58.81
CA ILE A 4 19.45 39.24 57.38
C ILE A 4 18.66 40.29 56.56
N THR A 5 19.26 41.08 55.65
CA THR A 5 19.32 40.93 54.17
C THR A 5 17.99 41.06 53.39
N GLU A 6 18.07 41.61 52.17
CA GLU A 6 16.95 41.95 51.27
C GLU A 6 16.02 40.78 50.92
N TYR A 7 14.69 41.02 50.96
CA TYR A 7 13.70 40.09 50.38
C TYR A 7 13.42 40.36 48.89
N LYS A 8 14.48 40.50 48.08
CA LYS A 8 14.37 40.64 46.63
C LYS A 8 14.30 39.26 45.95
N ARG A 9 13.17 38.98 45.29
CA ARG A 9 12.92 37.86 44.35
C ARG A 9 12.98 36.44 44.95
N PRO A 10 11.80 35.81 45.09
CA PRO A 10 11.66 34.42 44.62
C PRO A 10 10.48 34.22 43.63
N LEU A 11 9.91 35.30 43.07
CA LEU A 11 8.77 35.21 42.13
C LEU A 11 9.14 34.73 40.71
N TYR A 12 10.42 34.67 40.35
CA TYR A 12 10.88 34.28 39.01
C TYR A 12 11.24 32.80 38.85
N THR A 13 11.41 32.06 39.95
CA THR A 13 11.82 30.63 39.91
C THR A 13 10.65 29.68 39.65
N ALA A 14 9.42 30.03 40.02
CA ALA A 14 8.25 29.18 39.79
C ALA A 14 7.87 29.09 38.29
N ALA A 15 7.99 30.19 37.54
CA ALA A 15 7.63 30.25 36.12
C ALA A 15 8.57 29.44 35.21
N LEU A 16 9.86 29.30 35.58
CA LEU A 16 10.88 28.63 34.78
C LEU A 16 10.79 27.10 34.80
N LEU A 17 10.23 26.51 35.87
CA LEU A 17 10.06 25.05 35.99
C LEU A 17 8.89 24.49 35.17
N LEU A 18 7.87 25.30 34.88
CA LEU A 18 6.71 24.88 34.07
C LEU A 18 7.01 24.82 32.56
N LEU A 19 8.04 25.52 32.08
CA LEU A 19 8.40 25.52 30.66
C LEU A 19 9.26 24.31 30.23
N ALA A 20 9.86 23.61 31.20
CA ALA A 20 10.81 22.52 30.95
C ALA A 20 10.16 21.17 30.62
N LEU A 21 8.83 21.03 30.75
CA LEU A 21 8.12 19.74 30.63
C LEU A 21 7.54 19.44 29.24
N PHE A 22 7.70 20.34 28.26
CA PHE A 22 7.05 20.24 26.93
C PHE A 22 7.96 19.81 25.76
N THR A 23 9.26 19.62 25.99
CA THR A 23 10.26 19.47 24.89
C THR A 23 10.77 18.06 24.64
N PHE A 24 10.15 17.01 25.21
CA PHE A 24 10.40 15.61 24.83
C PHE A 24 9.12 14.77 24.63
N ILE A 25 8.07 15.37 24.08
CA ILE A 25 6.99 14.59 23.44
C ILE A 25 7.52 14.08 22.09
N SER A 26 8.31 13.00 22.13
CA SER A 26 8.58 12.18 20.94
C SER A 26 7.56 11.05 20.91
N PRO A 27 6.43 11.17 20.17
CA PRO A 27 5.68 10.02 19.75
C PRO A 27 6.48 9.36 18.63
N ALA A 28 7.60 8.71 19.01
CA ALA A 28 8.34 7.76 18.19
C ALA A 28 7.53 6.46 17.97
N SER A 29 6.22 6.62 17.82
CA SER A 29 5.27 5.67 17.30
C SER A 29 5.56 5.49 15.81
N ALA A 30 6.68 4.84 15.52
CA ALA A 30 6.81 3.99 14.34
C ALA A 30 5.53 3.15 14.32
N SER A 31 4.65 3.45 13.37
CA SER A 31 3.28 2.96 13.41
C SER A 31 3.34 1.44 13.19
N GLY A 32 2.89 0.65 14.17
CA GLY A 32 2.85 -0.82 14.02
C GLY A 32 2.05 -1.26 12.79
N LEU A 33 1.12 -0.40 12.35
CA LEU A 33 0.32 -0.56 11.14
C LEU A 33 1.14 -0.40 9.85
N ASP A 34 2.24 0.37 9.85
CA ASP A 34 3.05 0.60 8.66
C ASP A 34 3.84 -0.66 8.27
N PHE A 35 4.02 -1.61 9.19
CA PHE A 35 4.60 -2.93 8.88
C PHE A 35 3.60 -3.85 8.16
N LEU A 36 2.29 -3.62 8.31
CA LEU A 36 1.23 -4.42 7.65
C LEU A 36 1.18 -4.16 6.14
N PHE A 37 1.60 -2.97 5.70
CA PHE A 37 1.70 -2.61 4.28
C PHE A 37 2.98 -3.21 3.67
N GLY A 38 2.95 -4.51 3.41
CA GLY A 38 3.87 -5.23 2.52
C GLY A 38 5.36 -4.91 2.67
N ARG A 39 6.05 -4.69 1.55
CA ARG A 39 7.50 -4.39 1.50
C ARG A 39 7.76 -2.93 1.10
N LYS A 40 8.85 -2.33 1.60
CA LYS A 40 9.32 -1.02 1.12
C LYS A 40 9.69 -1.13 -0.37
N ALA A 41 9.16 -0.22 -1.17
CA ALA A 41 9.43 -0.15 -2.61
C ALA A 41 10.53 0.87 -2.89
N ALA A 42 11.56 0.47 -3.63
CA ALA A 42 12.65 1.36 -4.02
C ALA A 42 12.31 2.10 -5.33
N PRO A 43 12.57 3.41 -5.46
CA PRO A 43 12.37 4.15 -6.71
C PRO A 43 13.01 3.45 -7.92
N GLY A 44 12.32 3.51 -9.06
CA GLY A 44 12.73 2.83 -10.29
C GLY A 44 12.42 1.32 -10.36
N THR A 45 11.88 0.70 -9.30
CA THR A 45 11.48 -0.73 -9.35
C THR A 45 10.03 -0.93 -9.82
N GLU A 46 9.73 -2.09 -10.41
CA GLU A 46 8.35 -2.49 -10.76
C GLU A 46 7.40 -2.43 -9.55
N LEU A 47 7.88 -2.79 -8.36
CA LEU A 47 7.10 -2.68 -7.12
C LEU A 47 6.74 -1.23 -6.78
N HIS A 48 7.64 -0.28 -7.03
CA HIS A 48 7.37 1.15 -6.84
C HIS A 48 6.45 1.69 -7.93
N ALA A 49 6.58 1.26 -9.19
CA ALA A 49 5.64 1.65 -10.25
C ALA A 49 4.20 1.21 -9.92
N LEU A 50 4.02 -0.04 -9.48
CA LEU A 50 2.74 -0.57 -9.00
C LEU A 50 2.21 0.21 -7.79
N GLY A 51 3.06 0.49 -6.81
CA GLY A 51 2.69 1.25 -5.62
C GLY A 51 2.29 2.69 -5.92
N THR A 52 3.04 3.39 -6.77
CA THR A 52 2.73 4.75 -7.21
C THR A 52 1.40 4.79 -7.95
N GLN A 53 1.14 3.86 -8.88
CA GLN A 53 -0.16 3.82 -9.57
C GLN A 53 -1.33 3.47 -8.63
N ALA A 54 -1.13 2.65 -7.59
CA ALA A 54 -2.16 2.43 -6.57
C ALA A 54 -2.42 3.68 -5.69
N MET A 55 -1.36 4.43 -5.34
CA MET A 55 -1.48 5.73 -4.65
C MET A 55 -2.23 6.76 -5.50
N GLU A 56 -1.92 6.86 -6.79
CA GLU A 56 -2.50 7.83 -7.72
C GLU A 56 -3.95 7.49 -8.11
N HIS A 57 -4.29 6.20 -8.27
CA HIS A 57 -5.62 5.77 -8.70
C HIS A 57 -6.64 5.71 -7.56
N ASN A 58 -6.29 5.10 -6.43
CA ASN A 58 -7.24 4.79 -5.34
C ASN A 58 -6.67 5.12 -3.95
N GLY A 59 -5.78 6.12 -3.86
CA GLY A 59 -5.20 6.59 -2.59
C GLY A 59 -4.31 5.58 -1.86
N GLY A 60 -3.97 4.45 -2.50
CA GLY A 60 -3.24 3.33 -1.91
C GLY A 60 -4.11 2.14 -1.49
N GLU A 61 -5.43 2.23 -1.61
CA GLU A 61 -6.32 1.09 -1.39
C GLU A 61 -6.23 0.05 -2.52
N ALA A 62 -7.00 -1.04 -2.39
CA ALA A 62 -7.00 -2.16 -3.34
C ALA A 62 -7.16 -1.67 -4.78
N THR A 63 -6.08 -1.83 -5.55
CA THR A 63 -5.97 -1.41 -6.96
C THR A 63 -5.50 -2.61 -7.77
N TYR A 64 -6.14 -2.86 -8.92
CA TYR A 64 -5.95 -4.11 -9.66
C TYR A 64 -5.11 -3.92 -10.92
N PHE A 65 -4.24 -4.91 -11.19
CA PHE A 65 -3.35 -4.88 -12.34
C PHE A 65 -3.27 -6.24 -13.04
N THR A 66 -3.13 -6.27 -14.36
CA THR A 66 -2.94 -7.52 -15.14
C THR A 66 -1.79 -7.45 -16.13
N ASN A 67 -1.17 -8.59 -16.41
CA ASN A 67 -0.18 -8.77 -17.49
C ASN A 67 -0.81 -9.15 -18.84
N GLY A 68 -2.15 -9.21 -18.94
CA GLY A 68 -2.87 -9.67 -20.14
C GLY A 68 -2.79 -11.17 -20.41
N LYS A 69 -2.15 -11.96 -19.54
CA LYS A 69 -1.96 -13.41 -19.68
C LYS A 69 -2.29 -14.10 -18.36
N GLY A 70 -3.58 -14.04 -18.01
CA GLY A 70 -4.17 -14.70 -16.85
C GLY A 70 -3.77 -14.19 -15.46
N ARG A 71 -2.66 -13.46 -15.29
CA ARG A 71 -2.22 -12.99 -13.97
C ARG A 71 -2.94 -11.72 -13.58
N VAL A 72 -3.39 -11.68 -12.33
CA VAL A 72 -4.00 -10.51 -11.70
C VAL A 72 -3.28 -10.23 -10.38
N LEU A 73 -3.01 -8.95 -10.13
CA LEU A 73 -2.47 -8.45 -8.87
C LEU A 73 -3.57 -7.68 -8.14
N GLU A 74 -3.73 -7.90 -6.83
CA GLU A 74 -4.30 -6.89 -5.93
C GLU A 74 -3.11 -6.17 -5.29
N VAL A 75 -2.97 -4.88 -5.56
CA VAL A 75 -1.92 -4.02 -5.01
C VAL A 75 -2.54 -3.08 -3.99
N ARG A 76 -1.85 -2.90 -2.86
CA ARG A 76 -2.14 -1.85 -1.87
C ARG A 76 -0.85 -1.10 -1.55
N ALA A 77 -0.92 0.20 -1.37
CA ALA A 77 0.23 1.06 -1.15
C ALA A 77 0.00 2.03 0.01
N ARG A 78 1.10 2.49 0.62
CA ARG A 78 1.07 3.56 1.62
C ARG A 78 2.42 4.25 1.71
N HIS A 79 2.43 5.56 1.93
CA HIS A 79 3.62 6.24 2.46
C HIS A 79 3.68 6.07 3.99
N THR A 80 4.84 5.70 4.52
CA THR A 80 5.10 5.76 5.96
C THR A 80 5.33 7.20 6.42
N LYS A 81 5.41 7.42 7.74
CA LYS A 81 5.74 8.73 8.33
C LYS A 81 7.09 9.29 7.86
N GLU A 82 8.03 8.41 7.51
CA GLU A 82 9.36 8.75 6.97
C GLU A 82 9.33 8.96 5.43
N GLY A 83 8.14 9.04 4.83
CA GLY A 83 7.92 9.28 3.40
C GLY A 83 8.09 8.05 2.51
N PHE A 84 8.54 6.91 3.04
CA PHE A 84 8.81 5.72 2.23
C PHE A 84 7.53 5.08 1.70
N LEU A 85 7.46 4.87 0.39
CA LEU A 85 6.42 4.05 -0.22
C LEU A 85 6.62 2.58 0.20
N ARG A 86 5.58 1.97 0.78
CA ARG A 86 5.48 0.52 0.98
C ARG A 86 4.29 -0.03 0.21
N VAL A 87 4.44 -1.26 -0.24
CA VAL A 87 3.51 -1.88 -1.19
C VAL A 87 3.30 -3.35 -0.83
N SER A 88 2.05 -3.74 -0.67
CA SER A 88 1.61 -5.13 -0.65
C SER A 88 1.13 -5.53 -2.05
N VAL A 89 1.44 -6.76 -2.46
CA VAL A 89 1.04 -7.31 -3.76
C VAL A 89 0.62 -8.76 -3.58
N ASN A 90 -0.69 -8.97 -3.49
CA ASN A 90 -1.27 -10.30 -3.60
C ASN A 90 -1.35 -10.68 -5.09
N ARG A 91 -1.25 -11.96 -5.41
CA ARG A 91 -1.18 -12.44 -6.81
C ARG A 91 -2.09 -13.62 -7.00
N THR A 92 -2.72 -13.67 -8.16
CA THR A 92 -3.40 -14.86 -8.62
C THR A 92 -3.21 -15.07 -10.12
N TYR A 93 -3.63 -16.24 -10.60
CA TYR A 93 -3.52 -16.67 -11.98
C TYR A 93 -4.79 -17.40 -12.40
N ILE A 94 -5.37 -16.97 -13.52
CA ILE A 94 -6.40 -17.68 -14.26
C ILE A 94 -5.68 -18.42 -15.41
N PRO A 95 -5.62 -19.77 -15.41
CA PRO A 95 -5.15 -20.51 -16.56
C PRO A 95 -6.10 -20.36 -17.74
N GLU A 96 -5.54 -20.24 -18.94
CA GLU A 96 -6.27 -20.42 -20.20
C GLU A 96 -6.85 -21.84 -20.23
N ASN A 97 -8.13 -21.96 -20.58
CA ASN A 97 -8.94 -23.18 -20.61
C ASN A 97 -8.95 -24.03 -19.32
N TYR A 98 -8.86 -23.40 -18.13
CA TYR A 98 -9.00 -24.09 -16.84
C TYR A 98 -10.30 -24.90 -16.76
N ASP A 99 -10.19 -26.23 -16.65
CA ASP A 99 -11.29 -27.21 -16.61
C ASP A 99 -12.40 -26.98 -17.66
N GLY A 100 -12.02 -26.58 -18.89
CA GLY A 100 -12.99 -26.25 -19.95
C GLY A 100 -13.91 -25.06 -19.63
N SER A 101 -13.59 -24.28 -18.58
CA SER A 101 -14.47 -23.27 -18.03
C SER A 101 -14.55 -22.04 -18.93
N ARG A 102 -15.73 -21.82 -19.53
CA ARG A 102 -16.04 -20.61 -20.31
C ARG A 102 -15.81 -19.31 -19.52
N THR A 103 -15.85 -19.36 -18.19
CA THR A 103 -15.55 -18.22 -17.31
C THR A 103 -14.06 -17.90 -17.30
N ALA A 104 -13.19 -18.92 -17.24
CA ALA A 104 -11.74 -18.74 -17.34
C ALA A 104 -11.36 -18.12 -18.69
N GLU A 105 -11.85 -18.68 -19.80
CA GLU A 105 -11.63 -18.16 -21.16
C GLU A 105 -12.10 -16.72 -21.33
N SER A 106 -13.34 -16.43 -20.89
CA SER A 106 -13.94 -15.10 -20.94
C SER A 106 -13.11 -14.07 -20.17
N LEU A 107 -12.60 -14.43 -18.99
CA LEU A 107 -11.76 -13.56 -18.18
C LEU A 107 -10.36 -13.41 -18.79
N TYR A 108 -9.72 -14.50 -19.21
CA TYR A 108 -8.37 -14.49 -19.77
C TYR A 108 -8.30 -13.60 -21.03
N HIS A 109 -9.20 -13.78 -22.00
CA HIS A 109 -9.26 -12.92 -23.19
C HIS A 109 -9.77 -11.50 -22.90
N ARG A 110 -10.47 -11.26 -21.78
CA ARG A 110 -10.84 -9.89 -21.35
C ARG A 110 -9.62 -9.17 -20.77
N LEU A 111 -8.84 -9.83 -19.92
CA LEU A 111 -7.59 -9.31 -19.37
C LEU A 111 -6.57 -9.01 -20.47
N ALA A 112 -6.46 -9.86 -21.50
CA ALA A 112 -5.63 -9.60 -22.69
C ALA A 112 -6.03 -8.29 -23.37
N ARG A 113 -7.31 -8.12 -23.73
CA ARG A 113 -7.82 -6.90 -24.38
C ARG A 113 -7.67 -5.65 -23.51
N LEU A 114 -7.85 -5.75 -22.18
CA LEU A 114 -7.60 -4.64 -21.26
C LEU A 114 -6.10 -4.28 -21.17
N ALA A 115 -5.21 -5.25 -21.30
CA ALA A 115 -3.77 -5.00 -21.37
C ALA A 115 -3.31 -4.40 -22.71
N GLU A 116 -4.08 -4.58 -23.78
CA GLU A 116 -3.75 -4.12 -25.15
C GLU A 116 -4.55 -2.89 -25.61
N ALA A 117 -5.44 -2.37 -24.76
CA ALA A 117 -6.29 -1.21 -25.08
C ALA A 117 -5.51 0.11 -25.27
N ASP A 118 -6.01 0.96 -26.16
CA ASP A 118 -5.49 2.32 -26.31
C ASP A 118 -5.65 3.13 -25.01
N GLY A 119 -4.58 3.81 -24.59
CA GLY A 119 -4.54 4.54 -23.32
C GLY A 119 -4.33 3.68 -22.06
N ALA A 120 -4.11 2.37 -22.21
CA ALA A 120 -3.85 1.44 -21.10
C ALA A 120 -2.65 1.85 -20.22
N VAL A 121 -2.91 2.29 -18.98
CA VAL A 121 -1.90 2.79 -18.04
C VAL A 121 -1.01 1.64 -17.54
N LYS A 122 0.32 1.82 -17.64
CA LYS A 122 1.32 0.78 -17.35
C LYS A 122 2.08 1.01 -16.04
N ALA A 123 2.20 -0.06 -15.26
CA ALA A 123 3.03 -0.16 -14.06
C ALA A 123 4.05 -1.29 -14.24
N GLY A 124 5.21 -0.95 -14.84
CA GLY A 124 6.18 -1.95 -15.27
C GLY A 124 5.58 -2.88 -16.33
N ARG A 125 5.61 -4.20 -16.10
CA ARG A 125 5.05 -5.20 -17.03
C ARG A 125 3.53 -5.44 -16.87
N TYR A 126 2.87 -4.71 -15.99
CA TYR A 126 1.44 -4.84 -15.73
C TYR A 126 0.68 -3.59 -16.16
N THR A 127 -0.61 -3.77 -16.38
CA THR A 127 -1.56 -2.73 -16.80
C THR A 127 -2.57 -2.51 -15.68
N LEU A 128 -2.83 -1.27 -15.31
CA LEU A 128 -3.92 -0.89 -14.43
C LEU A 128 -5.26 -1.25 -15.09
N ILE A 129 -6.17 -1.87 -14.34
CA ILE A 129 -7.53 -2.21 -14.79
C ILE A 129 -8.55 -1.72 -13.77
N ASP A 130 -9.77 -1.44 -14.22
CA ASP A 130 -10.85 -0.96 -13.38
C ASP A 130 -11.21 -1.96 -12.27
N ASP A 131 -11.66 -1.45 -11.12
CA ASP A 131 -11.98 -2.26 -9.94
C ASP A 131 -13.00 -3.38 -10.21
N LYS A 132 -13.92 -3.20 -11.17
CA LYS A 132 -14.92 -4.22 -11.49
C LYS A 132 -14.27 -5.43 -12.18
N ASN A 133 -13.57 -5.21 -13.30
CA ASN A 133 -12.85 -6.29 -13.99
C ASN A 133 -11.71 -6.85 -13.13
N GLY A 134 -11.05 -5.99 -12.36
CA GLY A 134 -9.99 -6.34 -11.42
C GLY A 134 -10.45 -7.29 -10.32
N TRP A 135 -11.49 -6.92 -9.57
CA TRP A 135 -12.06 -7.74 -8.50
C TRP A 135 -12.70 -9.03 -9.01
N GLU A 136 -13.42 -8.99 -10.14
CA GLU A 136 -14.01 -10.18 -10.77
C GLU A 136 -12.92 -11.22 -11.11
N ALA A 137 -11.87 -10.79 -11.81
CA ALA A 137 -10.79 -11.67 -12.22
C ALA A 137 -9.91 -12.12 -11.03
N TYR A 138 -9.61 -11.22 -10.09
CA TYR A 138 -8.84 -11.56 -8.88
C TYR A 138 -9.57 -12.61 -8.02
N ARG A 139 -10.88 -12.45 -7.81
CA ARG A 139 -11.68 -13.45 -7.07
C ARG A 139 -11.80 -14.79 -7.80
N TYR A 140 -11.95 -14.79 -9.12
CA TYR A 140 -12.00 -16.03 -9.88
C TYR A 140 -10.66 -16.77 -9.82
N GLY A 141 -9.54 -16.07 -9.98
CA GLY A 141 -8.21 -16.67 -9.82
C GLY A 141 -7.97 -17.21 -8.41
N ASP A 142 -8.35 -16.47 -7.35
CA ASP A 142 -8.23 -16.94 -5.95
C ASP A 142 -9.02 -18.23 -5.70
N MET A 143 -10.18 -18.40 -6.33
CA MET A 143 -10.94 -19.65 -6.33
C MET A 143 -10.22 -20.78 -7.08
N VAL A 144 -9.65 -20.50 -8.27
CA VAL A 144 -8.89 -21.48 -9.07
C VAL A 144 -7.63 -21.95 -8.33
N ALA A 145 -6.89 -21.03 -7.71
CA ALA A 145 -5.72 -21.36 -6.91
C ALA A 145 -6.08 -22.30 -5.74
N LYS A 146 -7.17 -22.01 -5.02
CA LYS A 146 -7.65 -22.86 -3.91
C LYS A 146 -8.15 -24.23 -4.32
N ALA A 147 -8.66 -24.38 -5.55
CA ALA A 147 -9.00 -25.68 -6.11
C ALA A 147 -7.73 -26.49 -6.40
N LEU A 148 -6.77 -25.90 -7.11
CA LEU A 148 -5.48 -26.52 -7.44
C LEU A 148 -4.60 -26.83 -6.21
N ASP A 149 -4.69 -26.02 -5.15
CA ASP A 149 -4.02 -26.28 -3.87
C ASP A 149 -4.71 -27.39 -3.03
N SER A 150 -5.81 -27.98 -3.52
CA SER A 150 -6.61 -29.00 -2.82
C SER A 150 -6.66 -30.39 -3.51
N GLU A 151 -5.90 -30.55 -4.61
CA GLU A 151 -5.75 -31.78 -5.40
C GLU A 151 -4.52 -32.62 -4.98
#